data_AF-A0A091AN48-F1
#
_entry.id   AF-A0A091AN48-F1
#
_cell.length_a   1.000
_cell.length_b   1.000
_cell.length_c   1.000
_cell.angle_alpha   90.00
_cell.angle_beta   90.00
_cell.angle_gamma   90.00
#
_symmetry.space_group_name_H-M   'P 1'
#
loop_
_entity.id
_entity.type
_entity.pdbx_description
1 polymer ?
#
loop_
_entity_poly.entity_id
_entity_poly.type
_entity_poly.pdbx_seq_one_letter_code
_entity_poly.pdbx_strand_id
1 'polypeptide(L)'
;MLTINETVIPEGDEELGDNLLYYDYNTDHLLSLEAKGLSMEDEGYISAYRSFEGEVYENYIYEKLLRYAANEPKIKSFIIKGPHKHRTRAQSDALSVSWKGQIIYRARHKEIGEFDGLLFTDKELYFVEMTLVKSVSNLKKRLRKKRALLEVLFPRYKVKAVLVLNEGATGTSELPDYASVWLTKPYSARHILERLSTNAPREPMRRVESKKIAHAEEIKTASFKYYATLSWMLRSLRGKDPLDVEFFRRGSTQRYHDIYTKVYIGYVSIEDFKRIAPGAVSESSNAARAVVAIEKDHSGGYFLTYFVRHSAKKLDNVTVVNGVSKIVKKDPFGITLTEMNHLDKMMGNEFVLNIDQHDRLEKLIGTIRHK
;
A
#
# COMPACT_ATOMS: atom_id res chain seq x y z
N MET A 1 15.55 -16.10 -9.51
CA MET A 1 14.41 -15.56 -8.73
C MET A 1 14.06 -16.64 -7.71
N LEU A 2 13.62 -16.31 -6.50
CA LEU A 2 13.00 -17.31 -5.65
C LEU A 2 11.71 -17.76 -6.36
N THR A 3 11.64 -19.03 -6.72
CA THR A 3 10.44 -19.65 -7.28
C THR A 3 9.85 -20.48 -6.17
N ILE A 4 8.67 -20.09 -5.68
CA ILE A 4 7.93 -20.77 -4.63
C ILE A 4 6.67 -21.32 -5.28
N ASN A 5 6.39 -22.61 -5.10
CA ASN A 5 5.23 -23.30 -5.63
C ASN A 5 4.84 -24.45 -4.69
N GLU A 6 3.79 -25.18 -5.04
CA GLU A 6 3.24 -26.32 -4.29
C GLU A 6 4.25 -27.47 -4.07
N THR A 7 5.23 -27.63 -4.96
CA THR A 7 6.31 -28.62 -4.77
C THR A 7 7.34 -28.18 -3.71
N VAL A 8 7.41 -26.87 -3.44
CA VAL A 8 8.31 -26.26 -2.45
C VAL A 8 7.60 -26.06 -1.11
N ILE A 9 6.30 -25.75 -1.14
CA ILE A 9 5.45 -25.54 0.03
C ILE A 9 4.13 -26.30 -0.17
N PRO A 10 3.91 -27.43 0.53
CA PRO A 10 2.68 -28.21 0.41
C PRO A 10 1.42 -27.43 0.77
N GLU A 11 0.29 -27.79 0.16
CA GLU A 11 -1.03 -27.21 0.41
C GLU A 11 -1.66 -27.68 1.75
N GLY A 12 -2.74 -27.01 2.16
CA GLY A 12 -3.48 -27.30 3.39
C GLY A 12 -2.79 -26.75 4.63
N ASP A 13 -3.49 -26.61 5.75
CA ASP A 13 -2.97 -26.01 6.98
C ASP A 13 -2.84 -26.99 8.16
N GLU A 14 -3.10 -28.28 7.92
CA GLU A 14 -3.12 -29.33 8.95
C GLU A 14 -1.81 -29.39 9.76
N GLU A 15 -0.65 -29.25 9.10
CA GLU A 15 0.64 -29.34 9.78
C GLU A 15 0.96 -28.09 10.63
N LEU A 16 0.19 -27.02 10.49
CA LEU A 16 0.30 -25.82 11.32
C LEU A 16 -0.33 -26.04 12.70
N GLY A 17 -1.20 -27.05 12.86
CA GLY A 17 -1.97 -27.26 14.08
C GLY A 17 -2.75 -26.01 14.47
N ASP A 18 -2.79 -25.67 15.77
CA ASP A 18 -3.55 -24.52 16.26
C ASP A 18 -2.83 -23.16 16.07
N ASN A 19 -1.69 -23.09 15.35
CA ASN A 19 -0.95 -21.83 15.15
C ASN A 19 -1.83 -20.69 14.61
N LEU A 20 -2.74 -20.99 13.67
CA LEU A 20 -3.62 -19.99 13.09
C LEU A 20 -4.60 -19.39 14.11
N LEU A 21 -4.96 -20.13 15.17
CA LEU A 21 -5.86 -19.66 16.23
C LEU A 21 -5.22 -18.60 17.14
N TYR A 22 -3.89 -18.42 17.09
CA TYR A 22 -3.17 -17.43 17.90
C TYR A 22 -3.10 -16.03 17.24
N TYR A 23 -3.57 -15.89 16.01
CA TYR A 23 -3.68 -14.58 15.36
C TYR A 23 -4.93 -13.83 15.84
N ASP A 24 -4.85 -12.50 15.81
CA ASP A 24 -5.88 -11.60 16.33
C ASP A 24 -6.85 -11.22 15.20
N TYR A 25 -7.83 -12.10 14.94
CA TYR A 25 -8.86 -11.90 13.92
C TYR A 25 -10.03 -11.09 14.46
N ASN A 26 -10.57 -10.18 13.65
CA ASN A 26 -11.78 -9.45 14.01
C ASN A 26 -13.04 -10.29 13.70
N THR A 27 -13.42 -11.19 14.60
CA THR A 27 -14.58 -12.10 14.43
C THR A 27 -15.85 -11.58 15.10
N ASP A 28 -15.79 -10.58 15.98
CA ASP A 28 -16.95 -10.09 16.75
C ASP A 28 -18.15 -9.72 15.88
N HIS A 29 -17.90 -8.99 14.79
CA HIS A 29 -18.96 -8.61 13.88
C HIS A 29 -19.57 -9.84 13.19
N LEU A 30 -18.72 -10.76 12.70
CA LEU A 30 -19.15 -11.96 12.01
C LEU A 30 -20.01 -12.86 12.93
N LEU A 31 -19.54 -13.11 14.15
CA LEU A 31 -20.26 -13.89 15.16
C LEU A 31 -21.58 -13.21 15.56
N SER A 32 -21.62 -11.87 15.60
CA SER A 32 -22.87 -11.14 15.87
C SER A 32 -23.91 -11.29 14.75
N LEU A 33 -23.48 -11.53 13.50
CA LEU A 33 -24.37 -11.80 12.38
C LEU A 33 -24.91 -13.24 12.46
N GLU A 34 -24.08 -14.23 12.82
CA GLU A 34 -24.52 -15.61 13.04
C GLU A 34 -25.56 -15.70 14.17
N ALA A 35 -25.33 -14.98 15.27
CA ALA A 35 -26.27 -14.92 16.38
C ALA A 35 -27.64 -14.32 15.99
N LYS A 36 -27.70 -13.54 14.90
CA LYS A 36 -28.94 -13.00 14.33
C LYS A 36 -29.58 -13.92 13.29
N GLY A 37 -29.01 -15.11 13.08
CA GLY A 37 -29.49 -16.10 12.10
C GLY A 37 -29.09 -15.78 10.65
N LEU A 38 -28.18 -14.83 10.42
CA LEU A 38 -27.65 -14.55 9.08
C LEU A 38 -26.64 -15.63 8.68
N SER A 39 -26.55 -15.90 7.38
CA SER A 39 -25.77 -17.00 6.82
C SER A 39 -25.02 -16.59 5.55
N MET A 40 -24.36 -17.56 4.89
CA MET A 40 -23.68 -17.38 3.60
C MET A 40 -24.59 -16.96 2.42
N GLU A 41 -25.89 -16.82 2.66
CA GLU A 41 -26.84 -16.27 1.69
C GLU A 41 -27.04 -14.75 1.85
N ASP A 42 -26.63 -14.18 2.98
CA ASP A 42 -26.80 -12.77 3.30
C ASP A 42 -25.57 -11.94 2.90
N GLU A 43 -25.79 -10.86 2.14
CA GLU A 43 -24.72 -10.01 1.61
C GLU A 43 -23.79 -9.47 2.71
N GLY A 44 -24.37 -9.04 3.85
CA GLY A 44 -23.61 -8.55 5.00
C GLY A 44 -22.70 -9.62 5.62
N TYR A 45 -23.19 -10.86 5.71
CA TYR A 45 -22.40 -11.99 6.21
C TYR A 45 -21.31 -12.38 5.23
N ILE A 46 -21.63 -12.48 3.93
CA ILE A 46 -20.66 -12.79 2.87
C ILE A 46 -19.50 -11.79 2.92
N SER A 47 -19.79 -10.48 3.02
CA SER A 47 -18.76 -9.46 3.09
C SER A 47 -17.86 -9.61 4.33
N ALA A 48 -18.45 -9.86 5.49
CA ALA A 48 -17.70 -10.04 6.74
C ALA A 48 -16.84 -11.32 6.70
N TYR A 49 -17.42 -12.43 6.23
CA TYR A 49 -16.73 -13.72 6.10
C TYR A 49 -15.58 -13.63 5.11
N ARG A 50 -15.74 -12.98 3.95
CA ARG A 50 -14.65 -12.81 2.97
C ARG A 50 -13.49 -11.97 3.51
N SER A 51 -13.77 -10.98 4.35
CA SER A 51 -12.73 -10.22 5.03
C SER A 51 -11.95 -11.11 6.00
N PHE A 52 -12.65 -11.89 6.83
CA PHE A 52 -12.05 -12.84 7.75
C PHE A 52 -11.24 -13.92 7.02
N GLU A 53 -11.81 -14.53 5.96
CA GLU A 53 -11.16 -15.54 5.14
C GLU A 53 -9.87 -15.02 4.50
N GLY A 54 -9.87 -13.76 4.06
CA GLY A 54 -8.66 -13.08 3.58
C GLY A 54 -7.57 -12.99 4.65
N GLU A 55 -7.90 -12.54 5.86
CA GLU A 55 -6.95 -12.44 6.97
C GLU A 55 -6.38 -13.81 7.37
N VAL A 56 -7.23 -14.84 7.46
CA VAL A 56 -6.79 -16.21 7.77
C VAL A 56 -5.88 -16.75 6.67
N TYR A 57 -6.26 -16.54 5.41
CA TYR A 57 -5.47 -16.97 4.26
C TYR A 57 -4.07 -16.34 4.26
N GLU A 58 -3.99 -15.04 4.56
CA GLU A 58 -2.70 -14.34 4.68
C GLU A 58 -1.81 -14.97 5.77
N ASN A 59 -2.40 -15.29 6.94
CA ASN A 59 -1.66 -15.88 8.04
C ASN A 59 -1.27 -17.34 7.77
N TYR A 60 -2.13 -18.10 7.11
CA TYR A 60 -1.86 -19.44 6.61
C TYR A 60 -0.62 -19.47 5.71
N ILE A 61 -0.60 -18.64 4.66
CA ILE A 61 0.53 -18.57 3.74
C ILE A 61 1.77 -18.05 4.46
N TYR A 62 1.63 -17.08 5.36
CA TYR A 62 2.74 -16.55 6.15
C TYR A 62 3.39 -17.63 7.04
N GLU A 63 2.61 -18.46 7.73
CA GLU A 63 3.12 -19.57 8.56
C GLU A 63 3.91 -20.61 7.74
N LYS A 64 3.45 -20.88 6.52
CA LYS A 64 4.13 -21.76 5.57
C LYS A 64 5.44 -21.16 5.09
N LEU A 65 5.43 -19.87 4.70
CA LEU A 65 6.62 -19.14 4.28
C LEU A 65 7.66 -19.05 5.40
N LEU A 66 7.23 -18.87 6.65
CA LEU A 66 8.12 -18.84 7.81
C LEU A 66 8.89 -20.16 7.96
N ARG A 67 8.19 -21.30 7.87
CA ARG A 67 8.80 -22.65 7.93
C ARG A 67 9.72 -22.92 6.74
N TYR A 68 9.29 -22.53 5.53
CA TYR A 68 10.12 -22.63 4.34
C TYR A 68 11.41 -21.80 4.48
N ALA A 69 11.29 -20.54 4.89
CA ALA A 69 12.40 -19.62 5.04
C ALA A 69 13.44 -20.09 6.06
N ALA A 70 13.00 -20.73 7.15
CA ALA A 70 13.91 -21.33 8.12
C ALA A 70 14.83 -22.39 7.49
N ASN A 71 14.32 -23.15 6.52
CA ASN A 71 15.00 -24.29 5.91
C ASN A 71 15.72 -23.96 4.59
N GLU A 72 15.25 -22.97 3.82
CA GLU A 72 15.83 -22.61 2.51
C GLU A 72 17.22 -21.97 2.63
N PRO A 73 18.30 -22.56 2.06
CA PRO A 73 19.67 -22.03 2.18
C PRO A 73 19.89 -20.63 1.59
N LYS A 74 19.13 -20.26 0.55
CA LYS A 74 19.22 -18.94 -0.09
C LYS A 74 18.69 -17.81 0.80
N ILE A 75 17.76 -18.11 1.69
CA ILE A 75 17.17 -17.12 2.60
C ILE A 75 18.11 -16.93 3.79
N LYS A 76 18.47 -15.68 4.05
CA LYS A 76 19.33 -15.25 5.15
C LYS A 76 18.54 -14.64 6.29
N SER A 77 17.44 -13.96 5.96
CA SER A 77 16.55 -13.41 6.97
C SER A 77 15.09 -13.43 6.52
N PHE A 78 14.17 -13.67 7.46
CA PHE A 78 12.72 -13.59 7.30
C PHE A 78 12.14 -12.78 8.46
N ILE A 79 11.35 -11.75 8.15
CA ILE A 79 10.82 -10.84 9.17
C ILE A 79 9.59 -11.43 9.84
N ILE A 80 9.65 -11.57 11.17
CA ILE A 80 8.51 -12.10 11.91
C ILE A 80 7.42 -11.10 12.21
N LYS A 81 6.18 -11.59 12.17
CA LYS A 81 4.94 -10.87 12.45
C LYS A 81 3.96 -11.73 13.26
N GLY A 82 2.85 -11.12 13.68
CA GLY A 82 1.80 -11.82 14.43
C GLY A 82 2.26 -12.42 15.78
N PRO A 83 1.74 -13.59 16.19
CA PRO A 83 1.98 -14.19 17.51
C PRO A 83 3.41 -14.71 17.73
N HIS A 84 4.22 -14.77 16.66
CA HIS A 84 5.64 -15.13 16.77
C HIS A 84 6.46 -14.03 17.45
N LYS A 85 5.96 -12.79 17.48
CA LYS A 85 6.68 -11.63 17.97
C LYS A 85 6.01 -11.02 19.21
N HIS A 86 6.81 -10.56 20.16
CA HIS A 86 6.32 -9.72 21.26
C HIS A 86 5.84 -8.36 20.75
N ARG A 87 4.66 -7.92 21.20
CA ARG A 87 4.08 -6.63 20.80
C ARG A 87 5.02 -5.49 21.23
N THR A 88 5.54 -4.73 20.27
CA THR A 88 6.43 -3.58 20.49
C THR A 88 5.73 -2.27 20.13
N ARG A 89 6.19 -1.16 20.71
CA ARG A 89 5.71 0.18 20.30
C ARG A 89 6.26 0.52 18.91
N ALA A 90 5.36 1.00 18.07
CA ALA A 90 5.68 1.55 16.77
C ALA A 90 6.74 2.65 16.82
N GLN A 91 7.73 2.60 15.92
CA GLN A 91 8.70 3.68 15.72
C GLN A 91 8.37 4.47 14.45
N SER A 92 8.56 5.78 14.50
CA SER A 92 8.43 6.66 13.32
C SER A 92 9.65 6.49 12.40
N ASP A 93 9.42 6.59 11.10
CA ASP A 93 10.43 6.51 10.03
C ASP A 93 11.19 5.16 10.01
N ALA A 94 10.58 4.10 10.54
CA ALA A 94 11.17 2.78 10.66
C ALA A 94 10.19 1.67 10.24
N LEU A 95 10.75 0.51 9.88
CA LEU A 95 10.00 -0.73 9.80
C LEU A 95 9.67 -1.22 11.20
N SER A 96 8.44 -1.64 11.40
CA SER A 96 7.96 -2.21 12.66
C SER A 96 6.84 -3.20 12.39
N VAL A 97 6.43 -3.93 13.42
CA VAL A 97 5.21 -4.73 13.36
C VAL A 97 4.11 -3.95 14.08
N SER A 98 2.97 -3.79 13.44
CA SER A 98 1.81 -3.08 13.98
C SER A 98 1.23 -3.82 15.19
N TRP A 99 0.33 -3.16 15.93
CA TRP A 99 -0.41 -3.81 17.00
C TRP A 99 -1.27 -4.98 16.50
N LYS A 100 -1.70 -4.93 15.23
CA LYS A 100 -2.41 -6.00 14.51
C LYS A 100 -1.48 -7.10 13.99
N GLY A 101 -0.18 -7.03 14.28
CA GLY A 101 0.78 -8.03 13.80
C GLY A 101 1.20 -7.88 12.34
N GLN A 102 0.97 -6.74 11.68
CA GLN A 102 1.35 -6.52 10.27
C GLN A 102 2.71 -5.84 10.14
N ILE A 103 3.51 -6.19 9.12
CA ILE A 103 4.80 -5.54 8.86
C ILE A 103 4.54 -4.22 8.14
N ILE A 104 4.97 -3.12 8.73
CA ILE A 104 4.62 -1.78 8.23
C ILE A 104 5.79 -0.82 8.33
N TYR A 105 5.79 0.15 7.42
CA TYR A 105 6.65 1.32 7.50
C TYR A 105 5.81 2.57 7.75
N ARG A 106 6.17 3.33 8.78
CA ARG A 106 5.47 4.57 9.16
C ARG A 106 6.31 5.80 8.88
N ALA A 107 5.67 6.86 8.40
CA ALA A 107 6.21 8.21 8.40
C ALA A 107 5.41 9.06 9.40
N ARG A 108 6.06 9.58 10.45
CA ARG A 108 5.36 10.09 11.64
C ARG A 108 4.41 9.02 12.20
N HIS A 109 3.12 9.33 12.32
CA HIS A 109 2.09 8.43 12.83
C HIS A 109 1.22 7.78 11.74
N LYS A 110 1.64 7.84 10.47
CA LYS A 110 0.89 7.30 9.35
C LYS A 110 1.63 6.15 8.67
N GLU A 111 0.89 5.08 8.43
CA GLU A 111 1.36 3.94 7.66
C GLU A 111 1.44 4.34 6.19
N ILE A 112 2.62 4.18 5.59
CA ILE A 112 2.83 4.50 4.17
C ILE A 112 3.09 3.24 3.33
N GLY A 113 3.47 2.14 3.98
CA GLY A 113 3.62 0.82 3.37
C GLY A 113 3.33 -0.29 4.37
N GLU A 114 2.73 -1.37 3.88
CA GLU A 114 2.39 -2.59 4.59
C GLU A 114 2.84 -3.78 3.75
N PHE A 115 3.31 -4.85 4.39
CA PHE A 115 3.91 -6.01 3.73
C PHE A 115 3.45 -7.30 4.39
N ASP A 116 3.04 -8.27 3.58
CA ASP A 116 2.47 -9.52 4.09
C ASP A 116 3.60 -10.45 4.57
N GLY A 117 4.79 -10.29 3.99
CA GLY A 117 6.05 -10.92 4.38
C GLY A 117 7.25 -10.19 3.78
N LEU A 118 8.40 -10.28 4.43
CA LEU A 118 9.68 -9.77 3.93
C LEU A 118 10.77 -10.82 4.12
N LEU A 119 11.48 -11.15 3.03
CA LEU A 119 12.57 -12.12 3.00
C LEU A 119 13.82 -11.47 2.40
N PHE A 120 14.98 -11.84 2.93
CA PHE A 120 16.28 -11.34 2.49
C PHE A 120 17.17 -12.51 2.08
N THR A 121 17.83 -12.35 0.94
CA THR A 121 18.98 -13.16 0.53
C THR A 121 20.25 -12.32 0.63
N ASP A 122 21.39 -12.78 0.10
CA ASP A 122 22.63 -12.00 0.13
C ASP A 122 22.56 -10.68 -0.66
N LYS A 123 21.74 -10.61 -1.71
CA LYS A 123 21.67 -9.46 -2.64
C LYS A 123 20.26 -9.01 -2.99
N GLU A 124 19.24 -9.74 -2.54
CA GLU A 124 17.86 -9.52 -2.96
C GLU A 124 16.93 -9.44 -1.76
N LEU A 125 15.94 -8.57 -1.86
CA LEU A 125 14.87 -8.43 -0.88
C LEU A 125 13.57 -8.80 -1.58
N TYR A 126 12.86 -9.78 -1.05
CA TYR A 126 11.56 -10.21 -1.54
C TYR A 126 10.48 -9.71 -0.59
N PHE A 127 9.53 -8.93 -1.11
CA PHE A 127 8.30 -8.66 -0.39
C PHE A 127 7.18 -9.56 -0.90
N VAL A 128 6.34 -10.03 0.00
CA VAL A 128 5.21 -10.90 -0.32
C VAL A 128 3.96 -10.05 -0.42
N GLU A 129 3.17 -10.32 -1.45
CA GLU A 129 1.83 -9.79 -1.62
C GLU A 129 0.87 -10.95 -1.85
N MET A 130 -0.17 -11.02 -1.04
CA MET A 130 -1.19 -12.06 -1.11
C MET A 130 -2.50 -11.43 -1.56
N THR A 131 -3.23 -12.08 -2.46
CA THR A 131 -4.57 -11.61 -2.79
C THR A 131 -5.50 -12.72 -3.24
N LEU A 132 -6.75 -12.65 -2.77
CA LEU A 132 -7.84 -13.53 -3.21
C LEU A 132 -8.55 -13.00 -4.47
N VAL A 133 -8.19 -11.82 -4.98
CA VAL A 133 -8.86 -11.23 -6.14
C VAL A 133 -8.48 -11.95 -7.44
N LYS A 134 -9.47 -12.14 -8.32
CA LYS A 134 -9.27 -12.82 -9.60
C LYS A 134 -8.51 -12.01 -10.65
N SER A 135 -8.38 -10.68 -10.50
CA SER A 135 -7.71 -9.82 -11.48
C SER A 135 -6.60 -9.01 -10.83
N VAL A 136 -5.38 -9.13 -11.37
CA VAL A 136 -4.18 -8.45 -10.83
C VAL A 136 -3.89 -7.08 -11.47
N SER A 137 -4.78 -6.57 -12.34
CA SER A 137 -4.56 -5.31 -13.06
C SER A 137 -4.31 -4.12 -12.12
N ASN A 138 -5.08 -4.03 -11.03
CA ASN A 138 -4.95 -3.00 -10.01
C ASN A 138 -3.76 -3.20 -9.07
N LEU A 139 -3.16 -4.39 -9.07
CA LEU A 139 -2.05 -4.72 -8.17
C LEU A 139 -0.75 -4.02 -8.58
N LYS A 140 -0.56 -3.74 -9.88
CA LYS A 140 0.67 -3.13 -10.40
C LYS A 140 1.05 -1.83 -9.69
N LYS A 141 0.09 -0.92 -9.44
CA LYS A 141 0.33 0.35 -8.74
C LYS A 141 0.81 0.11 -7.30
N ARG A 142 0.22 -0.87 -6.62
CA ARG A 142 0.59 -1.26 -5.26
C ARG A 142 2.00 -1.86 -5.22
N LEU A 143 2.33 -2.77 -6.13
CA LEU A 143 3.67 -3.37 -6.23
C LEU A 143 4.73 -2.32 -6.52
N ARG A 144 4.45 -1.38 -7.42
CA ARG A 144 5.39 -0.30 -7.79
C ARG A 144 5.69 0.58 -6.57
N LYS A 145 4.67 0.96 -5.81
CA LYS A 145 4.81 1.72 -4.56
C LYS A 145 5.62 0.95 -3.50
N LYS A 146 5.27 -0.32 -3.22
CA LYS A 146 5.96 -1.16 -2.24
C LYS A 146 7.44 -1.35 -2.62
N ARG A 147 7.70 -1.67 -3.90
CA ARG A 147 9.05 -1.79 -4.44
C ARG A 147 9.85 -0.50 -4.27
N ALA A 148 9.31 0.63 -4.71
CA ALA A 148 10.01 1.92 -4.65
C ALA A 148 10.36 2.32 -3.22
N LEU A 149 9.46 2.09 -2.26
CA LEU A 149 9.73 2.32 -0.84
C LEU A 149 10.89 1.45 -0.34
N LEU A 150 10.85 0.15 -0.62
CA LEU A 150 11.90 -0.78 -0.21
C LEU A 150 13.24 -0.48 -0.87
N GLU A 151 13.27 -0.03 -2.13
CA GLU A 151 14.52 0.39 -2.80
C GLU A 151 15.15 1.64 -2.15
N VAL A 152 14.34 2.50 -1.51
CA VAL A 152 14.87 3.62 -0.70
C VAL A 152 15.40 3.12 0.63
N LEU A 153 14.66 2.25 1.31
CA LEU A 153 15.03 1.74 2.64
C LEU A 153 16.22 0.78 2.60
N PHE A 154 16.39 0.05 1.50
CA PHE A 154 17.36 -1.02 1.33
C PHE A 154 18.14 -0.88 0.02
N PRO A 155 18.93 0.21 -0.15
CA PRO A 155 19.55 0.55 -1.43
C PRO A 155 20.57 -0.48 -1.94
N ARG A 156 21.03 -1.39 -1.06
CA ARG A 156 21.97 -2.47 -1.41
C ARG A 156 21.29 -3.72 -1.98
N TYR A 157 19.97 -3.83 -1.86
CA TYR A 157 19.23 -5.01 -2.27
C TYR A 157 18.49 -4.77 -3.59
N LYS A 158 18.49 -5.77 -4.47
CA LYS A 158 17.54 -5.82 -5.58
C LYS A 158 16.17 -6.24 -5.05
N VAL A 159 15.21 -5.32 -5.09
CA VAL A 159 13.85 -5.57 -4.58
C VAL A 159 13.03 -6.35 -5.60
N LYS A 160 12.37 -7.41 -5.14
CA LYS A 160 11.50 -8.30 -5.91
C LYS A 160 10.21 -8.58 -5.14
N ALA A 161 9.20 -9.08 -5.84
CA ALA A 161 7.92 -9.45 -5.26
C ALA A 161 7.68 -10.96 -5.42
N VAL A 162 7.11 -11.59 -4.38
CA VAL A 162 6.45 -12.89 -4.49
C VAL A 162 4.95 -12.64 -4.36
N LEU A 163 4.20 -12.93 -5.41
CA LEU A 163 2.75 -12.80 -5.42
C LEU A 163 2.12 -14.16 -5.18
N VAL A 164 1.29 -14.25 -4.15
CA VAL A 164 0.53 -15.47 -3.85
C VAL A 164 -0.90 -15.25 -4.32
N LEU A 165 -1.28 -16.00 -5.35
CA LEU A 165 -2.54 -15.82 -6.08
C LEU A 165 -3.29 -17.15 -6.13
N ASN A 166 -4.62 -17.09 -6.10
CA ASN A 166 -5.41 -18.29 -6.34
C ASN A 166 -5.36 -18.72 -7.81
N GLU A 167 -5.45 -20.03 -8.05
CA GLU A 167 -5.70 -20.59 -9.37
C GLU A 167 -6.89 -19.89 -10.06
N GLY A 168 -6.74 -19.62 -11.36
CA GLY A 168 -7.72 -18.86 -12.14
C GLY A 168 -7.57 -17.33 -12.06
N ALA A 169 -6.56 -16.81 -11.37
CA ALA A 169 -6.21 -15.39 -11.45
C ALA A 169 -5.80 -14.99 -12.89
N THR A 170 -6.37 -13.91 -13.40
CA THR A 170 -6.14 -13.37 -14.74
C THR A 170 -5.24 -12.13 -14.71
N GLY A 171 -4.55 -11.86 -15.83
CA GLY A 171 -3.64 -10.72 -15.97
C GLY A 171 -2.23 -10.94 -15.42
N THR A 172 -1.88 -12.17 -15.05
CA THR A 172 -0.55 -12.55 -14.55
C THR A 172 0.55 -12.34 -15.60
N SER A 173 0.23 -12.46 -16.88
CA SER A 173 1.15 -12.18 -18.00
C SER A 173 1.60 -10.73 -18.07
N GLU A 174 0.87 -9.80 -17.47
CA GLU A 174 1.19 -8.38 -17.49
C GLU A 174 1.91 -7.90 -16.22
N LEU A 175 2.31 -8.84 -15.36
CA LEU A 175 3.04 -8.52 -14.14
C LEU A 175 4.45 -8.04 -14.45
N PRO A 176 5.02 -7.14 -13.63
CA PRO A 176 6.39 -6.69 -13.81
C PRO A 176 7.41 -7.83 -13.68
N ASP A 177 8.54 -7.70 -14.36
CA ASP A 177 9.67 -8.64 -14.38
C ASP A 177 10.29 -8.96 -12.99
N TYR A 178 10.05 -8.09 -12.01
CA TYR A 178 10.51 -8.25 -10.64
C TYR A 178 9.53 -9.05 -9.77
N ALA A 179 8.38 -9.47 -10.30
CA ALA A 179 7.38 -10.26 -9.59
C ALA A 179 7.41 -11.73 -10.06
N SER A 180 7.48 -12.65 -9.10
CA SER A 180 7.20 -14.07 -9.30
C SER A 180 5.82 -14.41 -8.78
N VAL A 181 5.15 -15.40 -9.38
CA VAL A 181 3.82 -15.88 -8.95
C VAL A 181 3.95 -17.25 -8.32
N TRP A 182 3.30 -17.42 -7.16
CA TRP A 182 2.98 -18.70 -6.55
C TRP A 182 1.46 -18.87 -6.64
N LEU A 183 1.00 -19.85 -7.41
CA LEU A 183 -0.41 -20.20 -7.50
C LEU A 183 -0.79 -21.16 -6.38
N THR A 184 -1.93 -20.93 -5.77
CA THR A 184 -2.49 -21.75 -4.69
C THR A 184 -3.93 -22.13 -5.03
N LYS A 185 -4.41 -23.26 -4.51
CA LYS A 185 -5.83 -23.55 -4.54
C LYS A 185 -6.63 -22.55 -3.69
N PRO A 186 -7.92 -22.34 -4.00
CA PRO A 186 -8.82 -21.61 -3.12
C PRO A 186 -8.79 -22.19 -1.70
N TYR A 187 -8.62 -21.32 -0.72
CA TYR A 187 -8.62 -21.66 0.70
C TYR A 187 -9.96 -21.29 1.33
N SER A 188 -10.46 -22.14 2.23
CA SER A 188 -11.65 -21.87 3.05
C SER A 188 -11.24 -21.78 4.51
N ALA A 189 -11.64 -20.70 5.18
CA ALA A 189 -11.32 -20.46 6.60
C ALA A 189 -12.40 -20.97 7.57
N ARG A 190 -13.37 -21.75 7.09
CA ARG A 190 -14.55 -22.13 7.88
C ARG A 190 -14.20 -22.92 9.14
N HIS A 191 -13.29 -23.88 9.04
CA HIS A 191 -12.84 -24.67 10.19
C HIS A 191 -12.13 -23.81 11.25
N ILE A 192 -11.43 -22.75 10.83
CA ILE A 192 -10.82 -21.78 11.76
C ILE A 192 -11.90 -20.97 12.47
N LEU A 193 -12.93 -20.51 11.77
CA LEU A 193 -14.05 -19.80 12.39
C LEU A 193 -14.77 -20.67 13.42
N GLU A 194 -15.07 -21.92 13.06
CA GLU A 194 -15.69 -22.91 13.94
C GLU A 194 -14.81 -23.20 15.17
N ARG A 195 -13.49 -23.28 15.02
CA ARG A 195 -12.57 -23.43 16.17
C ARG A 195 -12.55 -22.19 17.06
N LEU A 196 -12.59 -20.98 16.50
CA LEU A 196 -12.59 -19.74 17.28
C LEU A 196 -13.89 -19.53 18.06
N SER A 197 -15.04 -20.03 17.59
CA SER A 197 -16.33 -19.87 18.26
C SER A 197 -16.56 -20.83 19.43
N THR A 198 -15.85 -21.96 19.49
CA THR A 198 -16.10 -23.03 20.48
C THR A 198 -15.42 -22.82 21.84
N ASN A 199 -14.55 -21.82 22.00
CA ASN A 199 -13.72 -21.60 23.20
C ASN A 199 -12.94 -22.84 23.68
N ALA A 200 -12.77 -23.85 22.82
CA ALA A 200 -12.04 -25.06 23.16
C ALA A 200 -10.56 -24.74 23.44
N PRO A 201 -9.89 -25.50 24.32
CA PRO A 201 -8.45 -25.35 24.54
C PRO A 201 -7.67 -25.41 23.22
N ARG A 202 -6.64 -24.57 23.13
CA ARG A 202 -5.73 -24.50 21.99
C ARG A 202 -4.46 -25.28 22.31
N GLU A 203 -3.99 -26.06 21.34
CA GLU A 203 -2.67 -26.69 21.42
C GLU A 203 -1.57 -25.61 21.43
N PRO A 204 -0.47 -25.80 22.20
CA PRO A 204 0.60 -24.82 22.28
C PRO A 204 1.14 -24.40 20.91
N MET A 205 1.37 -23.10 20.76
CA MET A 205 1.91 -22.52 19.54
C MET A 205 3.26 -23.15 19.17
N ARG A 206 3.34 -23.72 17.96
CA ARG A 206 4.56 -24.28 17.37
C ARG A 206 5.43 -23.14 16.85
N ARG A 207 6.45 -22.75 17.62
CA ARG A 207 7.41 -21.70 17.25
C ARG A 207 8.48 -22.24 16.30
N VAL A 208 8.88 -21.40 15.34
CA VAL A 208 9.98 -21.71 14.41
C VAL A 208 11.28 -21.13 14.97
N GLU A 209 12.18 -22.00 15.41
CA GLU A 209 13.49 -21.62 15.92
C GLU A 209 14.54 -21.67 14.80
N SER A 210 14.99 -20.51 14.33
CA SER A 210 16.09 -20.42 13.37
C SER A 210 16.78 -19.06 13.44
N LYS A 211 18.10 -19.05 13.22
CA LYS A 211 18.91 -17.82 13.16
C LYS A 211 18.54 -16.91 11.97
N LYS A 212 17.76 -17.41 11.01
CA LYS A 212 17.23 -16.63 9.88
C LYS A 212 15.99 -15.83 10.26
N ILE A 213 15.40 -16.08 11.42
CA ILE A 213 14.16 -15.43 11.84
C ILE A 213 14.55 -14.14 12.56
N ALA A 214 14.11 -13.00 12.02
CA ALA A 214 14.53 -11.68 12.50
C ALA A 214 13.35 -10.78 12.88
N HIS A 215 13.57 -9.92 13.86
CA HIS A 215 12.58 -8.91 14.25
C HIS A 215 12.72 -7.66 13.36
N ALA A 216 11.59 -7.06 12.99
CA ALA A 216 11.58 -5.88 12.11
C ALA A 216 12.44 -4.71 12.65
N GLU A 217 12.53 -4.54 13.97
CA GLU A 217 13.30 -3.49 14.64
C GLU A 217 14.82 -3.71 14.56
N GLU A 218 15.27 -4.95 14.37
CA GLU A 218 16.70 -5.30 14.27
C GLU A 218 17.24 -4.98 12.87
N ILE A 219 16.34 -4.82 11.89
CA ILE A 219 16.69 -4.55 10.51
C ILE A 219 17.04 -3.07 10.33
N LYS A 220 18.31 -2.80 10.08
CA LYS A 220 18.79 -1.46 9.74
C LYS A 220 18.25 -1.03 8.38
N THR A 221 17.56 0.10 8.36
CA THR A 221 17.07 0.76 7.13
C THR A 221 17.87 2.03 6.86
N ALA A 222 17.99 2.40 5.58
CA ALA A 222 18.44 3.73 5.22
C ALA A 222 17.41 4.78 5.66
N SER A 223 17.89 5.96 6.04
CA SER A 223 16.99 7.02 6.49
C SER A 223 16.13 7.54 5.35
N PHE A 224 14.81 7.46 5.50
CA PHE A 224 13.86 8.07 4.56
C PHE A 224 13.01 9.13 5.26
N LYS A 225 13.33 10.39 5.01
CA LYS A 225 12.60 11.54 5.56
C LYS A 225 11.45 11.92 4.66
N TYR A 226 10.32 11.22 4.81
CA TYR A 226 9.14 11.33 3.94
C TYR A 226 8.69 12.78 3.69
N TYR A 227 8.47 13.58 4.73
CA TYR A 227 7.97 14.95 4.57
C TYR A 227 9.04 15.95 4.07
N ALA A 228 10.30 15.73 4.45
CA ALA A 228 11.40 16.53 3.93
C ALA A 228 11.56 16.28 2.41
N THR A 229 11.49 15.02 2.00
CA THR A 229 11.53 14.61 0.59
C THR A 229 10.34 15.17 -0.19
N LEU A 230 9.13 15.14 0.39
CA LEU A 230 7.95 15.75 -0.21
C LEU A 230 8.14 17.25 -0.48
N SER A 231 8.75 17.96 0.46
CA SER A 231 9.04 19.41 0.33
C SER A 231 10.09 19.69 -0.73
N TRP A 232 11.16 18.88 -0.74
CA TRP A 232 12.22 18.96 -1.73
C TRP A 232 11.69 18.69 -3.14
N MET A 233 10.83 17.68 -3.31
CA MET A 233 10.15 17.35 -4.56
C MET A 233 9.34 18.53 -5.09
N LEU A 234 8.47 19.11 -4.24
CA LEU A 234 7.64 20.27 -4.60
C LEU A 234 8.50 21.45 -5.09
N ARG A 235 9.53 21.83 -4.33
CA ARG A 235 10.42 22.95 -4.66
C ARG A 235 11.21 22.71 -5.94
N SER A 236 11.76 21.50 -6.09
CA SER A 236 12.60 21.16 -7.24
C SER A 236 11.81 21.11 -8.53
N LEU A 237 10.59 20.56 -8.49
CA LEU A 237 9.68 20.55 -9.64
C LEU A 237 9.28 21.95 -10.09
N ARG A 238 9.22 22.90 -9.16
CA ARG A 238 8.92 24.31 -9.43
C ARG A 238 10.15 25.17 -9.65
N GLY A 239 11.32 24.56 -9.86
CA GLY A 239 12.54 25.27 -10.24
C GLY A 239 12.52 25.86 -11.65
N LYS A 240 11.60 25.43 -12.52
CA LYS A 240 11.39 25.95 -13.89
C LYS A 240 9.91 26.16 -14.17
N ASP A 241 9.59 27.11 -15.05
CA ASP A 241 8.22 27.39 -15.47
C ASP A 241 7.80 26.53 -16.68
N PRO A 242 6.63 25.87 -16.67
CA PRO A 242 5.74 25.65 -15.52
C PRO A 242 6.16 24.47 -14.63
N LEU A 243 7.10 23.64 -15.11
CA LEU A 243 7.61 22.44 -14.43
C LEU A 243 9.04 22.11 -14.90
N ASP A 244 9.92 21.72 -13.98
CA ASP A 244 11.22 21.14 -14.35
C ASP A 244 11.08 19.68 -14.82
N VAL A 245 10.87 19.50 -16.12
CA VAL A 245 10.69 18.18 -16.77
C VAL A 245 11.94 17.30 -16.64
N GLU A 246 13.12 17.90 -16.67
CA GLU A 246 14.37 17.16 -16.52
C GLU A 246 14.43 16.54 -15.14
N PHE A 247 14.17 17.34 -14.10
CA PHE A 247 14.07 16.84 -12.73
C PHE A 247 12.97 15.77 -12.60
N PHE A 248 11.78 16.02 -13.15
CA PHE A 248 10.66 15.08 -13.13
C PHE A 248 11.04 13.72 -13.71
N ARG A 249 11.82 13.66 -14.80
CA ARG A 249 12.20 12.43 -15.50
C ARG A 249 13.38 11.67 -14.89
N ARG A 250 14.13 12.26 -13.95
CA ARG A 250 15.28 11.57 -13.32
C ARG A 250 14.84 10.29 -12.61
N GLY A 251 15.60 9.21 -12.75
CA GLY A 251 15.26 7.91 -12.16
C GLY A 251 15.13 7.94 -10.64
N SER A 252 15.97 8.71 -9.95
CA SER A 252 15.86 8.93 -8.50
C SER A 252 14.54 9.62 -8.11
N THR A 253 14.13 10.61 -8.89
CA THR A 253 12.85 11.33 -8.72
C THR A 253 11.65 10.43 -8.99
N GLN A 254 11.70 9.60 -10.04
CA GLN A 254 10.64 8.66 -10.37
C GLN A 254 10.38 7.63 -9.28
N ARG A 255 11.43 7.17 -8.57
CA ARG A 255 11.24 6.33 -7.39
C ARG A 255 10.37 7.00 -6.33
N TYR A 256 10.57 8.29 -6.09
CA TYR A 256 9.71 9.04 -5.18
C TYR A 256 8.28 9.21 -5.72
N HIS A 257 8.11 9.44 -7.02
CA HIS A 257 6.77 9.48 -7.64
C HIS A 257 5.99 8.18 -7.38
N ASP A 258 6.65 7.04 -7.51
CA ASP A 258 6.03 5.73 -7.25
C ASP A 258 5.69 5.55 -5.76
N ILE A 259 6.47 6.10 -4.82
CA ILE A 259 6.17 6.09 -3.37
C ILE A 259 4.94 6.95 -3.04
N TYR A 260 4.92 8.21 -3.49
CA TYR A 260 3.84 9.14 -3.17
C TYR A 260 2.57 8.90 -4.00
N THR A 261 2.70 8.22 -5.14
CA THR A 261 1.71 8.01 -6.22
C THR A 261 1.18 9.27 -6.90
N LYS A 262 1.42 10.43 -6.28
CA LYS A 262 1.04 11.77 -6.72
C LYS A 262 2.12 12.74 -6.27
N VAL A 263 2.37 13.76 -7.07
CA VAL A 263 3.42 14.74 -6.79
C VAL A 263 2.85 16.14 -6.92
N TYR A 264 2.97 16.90 -5.85
CA TYR A 264 2.42 18.24 -5.76
C TYR A 264 3.30 19.24 -6.48
N ILE A 265 2.66 20.14 -7.22
CA ILE A 265 3.36 21.10 -8.08
C ILE A 265 2.94 22.55 -7.82
N GLY A 266 1.88 22.79 -7.06
CA GLY A 266 1.46 24.15 -6.72
C GLY A 266 -0.02 24.20 -6.39
N TYR A 267 -0.61 25.37 -6.50
CA TYR A 267 -2.05 25.55 -6.33
C TYR A 267 -2.59 26.63 -7.27
N VAL A 268 -3.87 26.50 -7.62
CA VAL A 268 -4.64 27.56 -8.28
C VAL A 268 -5.58 28.21 -7.26
N SER A 269 -5.99 29.46 -7.49
CA SER A 269 -7.05 30.09 -6.71
C SER A 269 -8.34 29.28 -6.83
N ILE A 270 -9.23 29.33 -5.83
CA ILE A 270 -10.50 28.60 -5.94
C ILE A 270 -11.37 29.13 -7.10
N GLU A 271 -11.25 30.43 -7.42
CA GLU A 271 -11.99 31.05 -8.52
C GLU A 271 -11.49 30.56 -9.88
N ASP A 272 -10.17 30.45 -10.06
CA ASP A 272 -9.60 29.83 -11.26
C ASP A 272 -9.94 28.34 -11.34
N PHE A 273 -9.94 27.64 -10.19
CA PHE A 273 -10.32 26.24 -10.16
C PHE A 273 -11.78 26.00 -10.58
N LYS A 274 -12.71 26.88 -10.21
CA LYS A 274 -14.11 26.80 -10.66
C LYS A 274 -14.24 26.94 -12.18
N ARG A 275 -13.29 27.61 -12.86
CA ARG A 275 -13.23 27.69 -14.33
C ARG A 275 -12.68 26.40 -14.93
N ILE A 276 -11.67 25.81 -14.31
CA ILE A 276 -11.06 24.53 -14.72
C ILE A 276 -12.03 23.36 -14.53
N ALA A 277 -12.76 23.35 -13.42
CA ALA A 277 -13.65 22.27 -13.00
C ALA A 277 -15.03 22.81 -12.57
N PRO A 278 -15.86 23.28 -13.51
CA PRO A 278 -17.18 23.81 -13.20
C PRO A 278 -18.03 22.80 -12.42
N GLY A 279 -18.67 23.25 -11.35
CA GLY A 279 -19.52 22.41 -10.48
C GLY A 279 -18.77 21.47 -9.54
N ALA A 280 -17.42 21.41 -9.59
CA ALA A 280 -16.65 20.55 -8.69
C ALA A 280 -16.59 21.06 -7.23
N VAL A 281 -16.91 22.33 -7.01
CA VAL A 281 -16.89 22.98 -5.70
C VAL A 281 -18.23 23.68 -5.49
N SER A 282 -18.89 23.42 -4.36
CA SER A 282 -20.14 24.10 -4.03
C SER A 282 -19.92 25.60 -3.78
N GLU A 283 -20.91 26.42 -4.09
CA GLU A 283 -20.84 27.86 -3.80
C GLU A 283 -20.68 28.16 -2.30
N SER A 284 -21.21 27.29 -1.44
CA SER A 284 -21.08 27.33 0.02
C SER A 284 -19.71 26.88 0.55
N SER A 285 -18.76 26.53 -0.32
CA SER A 285 -17.44 26.06 0.08
C SER A 285 -16.53 27.20 0.54
N ASN A 286 -15.93 27.05 1.72
CA ASN A 286 -14.92 27.99 2.25
C ASN A 286 -13.50 27.67 1.77
N ALA A 287 -13.34 26.86 0.71
CA ALA A 287 -12.03 26.52 0.17
C ALA A 287 -11.39 27.75 -0.48
N ALA A 288 -10.16 28.09 -0.11
CA ALA A 288 -9.44 29.24 -0.68
C ALA A 288 -8.66 28.90 -1.96
N ARG A 289 -8.24 27.64 -2.12
CA ARG A 289 -7.40 27.17 -3.22
C ARG A 289 -7.63 25.70 -3.52
N ALA A 290 -7.25 25.28 -4.73
CA ALA A 290 -7.13 23.87 -5.10
C ALA A 290 -5.65 23.53 -5.32
N VAL A 291 -5.13 22.58 -4.54
CA VAL A 291 -3.74 22.11 -4.68
C VAL A 291 -3.65 21.20 -5.90
N VAL A 292 -2.73 21.52 -6.81
CA VAL A 292 -2.51 20.78 -8.06
C VAL A 292 -1.42 19.72 -7.84
N ALA A 293 -1.69 18.49 -8.28
CA ALA A 293 -0.75 17.39 -8.27
C ALA A 293 -0.76 16.64 -9.61
N ILE A 294 0.36 16.00 -9.93
CA ILE A 294 0.51 15.07 -11.04
C ILE A 294 0.38 13.66 -10.48
N GLU A 295 -0.53 12.85 -11.02
CA GLU A 295 -0.70 11.45 -10.65
C GLU A 295 -0.33 10.53 -11.81
N LYS A 296 0.24 9.36 -11.50
CA LYS A 296 0.61 8.32 -12.47
C LYS A 296 -0.50 7.27 -12.51
N ASP A 297 -1.04 7.03 -13.70
CA ASP A 297 -2.06 6.00 -13.91
C ASP A 297 -1.46 4.58 -13.95
N HIS A 298 -2.33 3.57 -14.15
CA HIS A 298 -1.91 2.16 -14.22
C HIS A 298 -1.10 1.83 -15.48
N SER A 299 -1.31 2.56 -16.59
CA SER A 299 -0.57 2.43 -17.85
C SER A 299 0.80 3.12 -17.81
N GLY A 300 1.05 3.95 -16.79
CA GLY A 300 2.26 4.77 -16.68
C GLY A 300 2.13 6.16 -17.31
N GLY A 301 0.94 6.51 -17.81
CA GLY A 301 0.58 7.87 -18.18
C GLY A 301 0.45 8.76 -16.96
N TYR A 302 0.46 10.07 -17.19
CA TYR A 302 0.31 11.08 -16.14
C TYR A 302 -0.89 11.98 -16.44
N PHE A 303 -1.55 12.42 -15.37
CA PHE A 303 -2.66 13.36 -15.44
C PHE A 303 -2.63 14.32 -14.25
N LEU A 304 -3.30 15.46 -14.39
CA LEU A 304 -3.49 16.41 -13.29
C LEU A 304 -4.66 15.99 -12.40
N THR A 305 -4.45 16.11 -11.10
CA THR A 305 -5.48 15.93 -10.08
C THR A 305 -5.41 17.07 -9.06
N TYR A 306 -6.55 17.38 -8.47
CA TYR A 306 -6.72 18.56 -7.63
C TYR A 306 -7.22 18.16 -6.26
N PHE A 307 -6.72 18.82 -5.23
CA PHE A 307 -7.15 18.62 -3.85
C PHE A 307 -7.80 19.89 -3.33
N VAL A 308 -9.10 19.80 -3.05
CA VAL A 308 -9.91 20.91 -2.52
C VAL A 308 -10.21 20.63 -1.06
N ARG A 309 -9.68 21.47 -0.18
CA ARG A 309 -9.95 21.36 1.25
C ARG A 309 -11.08 22.29 1.64
N HIS A 310 -12.17 21.72 2.13
CA HIS A 310 -13.33 22.45 2.64
C HIS A 310 -13.21 22.74 4.14
N SER A 311 -12.55 21.85 4.89
CA SER A 311 -12.28 22.01 6.33
C SER A 311 -11.11 21.12 6.78
N ALA A 312 -10.71 21.19 8.04
CA ALA A 312 -9.59 20.42 8.59
C ALA A 312 -9.72 18.90 8.40
N LYS A 313 -10.94 18.36 8.26
CA LYS A 313 -11.21 16.92 8.05
C LYS A 313 -11.95 16.62 6.74
N LYS A 314 -12.27 17.63 5.93
CA LYS A 314 -13.01 17.44 4.67
C LYS A 314 -12.13 17.84 3.48
N LEU A 315 -11.67 16.83 2.76
CA LEU A 315 -10.79 16.94 1.62
C LEU A 315 -11.35 16.15 0.45
N ASP A 316 -11.54 16.80 -0.67
CA ASP A 316 -11.98 16.18 -1.91
C ASP A 316 -10.81 16.11 -2.90
N ASN A 317 -10.69 14.98 -3.58
CA ASN A 317 -9.85 14.83 -4.76
C ASN A 317 -10.72 14.97 -6.00
N VAL A 318 -10.33 15.86 -6.90
CA VAL A 318 -11.02 16.12 -8.15
C VAL A 318 -10.11 15.70 -9.30
N THR A 319 -10.67 14.99 -10.26
CA THR A 319 -10.04 14.67 -11.54
C THR A 319 -10.95 15.20 -12.64
N VAL A 320 -10.37 15.84 -13.66
CA VAL A 320 -11.11 16.41 -14.78
C VAL A 320 -10.74 15.64 -16.02
N VAL A 321 -11.73 15.07 -16.71
CA VAL A 321 -11.52 14.33 -17.96
C VAL A 321 -12.53 14.85 -18.96
N ASN A 322 -12.05 15.41 -20.08
CA ASN A 322 -12.90 15.99 -21.13
C ASN A 322 -13.93 17.00 -20.57
N GLY A 323 -13.51 17.84 -19.63
CA GLY A 323 -14.38 18.82 -18.95
C GLY A 323 -15.33 18.24 -17.89
N VAL A 324 -15.38 16.92 -17.73
CA VAL A 324 -16.21 16.25 -16.71
C VAL A 324 -15.39 16.03 -15.44
N SER A 325 -15.90 16.54 -14.32
CA SER A 325 -15.27 16.40 -13.01
C SER A 325 -15.74 15.13 -12.30
N LYS A 326 -14.77 14.30 -11.88
CA LYS A 326 -14.99 13.19 -10.95
C LYS A 326 -14.44 13.57 -9.58
N ILE A 327 -15.31 13.52 -8.57
CA ILE A 327 -15.00 13.92 -7.20
C ILE A 327 -14.94 12.69 -6.31
N VAL A 328 -13.87 12.55 -5.54
CA VAL A 328 -13.65 11.47 -4.58
C VAL A 328 -13.32 12.06 -3.22
N LYS A 329 -14.20 11.85 -2.24
CA LYS A 329 -13.97 12.22 -0.84
C LYS A 329 -12.78 11.43 -0.29
N LYS A 330 -11.83 12.11 0.36
CA LYS A 330 -10.66 11.46 0.96
C LYS A 330 -10.91 11.15 2.43
N ASP A 331 -10.29 10.06 2.88
CA ASP A 331 -10.33 9.64 4.28
C ASP A 331 -9.80 10.75 5.20
N PRO A 332 -10.59 11.21 6.20
CA PRO A 332 -10.17 12.22 7.18
C PRO A 332 -8.97 11.78 8.04
N PHE A 333 -8.62 10.50 8.02
CA PHE A 333 -7.46 9.96 8.73
C PHE A 333 -6.37 9.45 7.76
N GLY A 334 -6.54 9.61 6.45
CA GLY A 334 -5.60 9.14 5.45
C GLY A 334 -4.30 9.95 5.37
N ILE A 335 -3.25 9.34 4.79
CA ILE A 335 -1.96 10.00 4.57
C ILE A 335 -2.08 11.28 3.73
N THR A 336 -3.00 11.31 2.76
CA THR A 336 -3.20 12.49 1.89
C THR A 336 -3.58 13.74 2.67
N LEU A 337 -4.42 13.62 3.70
CA LEU A 337 -4.76 14.78 4.53
C LEU A 337 -3.53 15.30 5.31
N THR A 338 -2.70 14.39 5.81
CA THR A 338 -1.47 14.77 6.51
C THR A 338 -0.42 15.37 5.57
N GLU A 339 -0.33 14.90 4.32
CA GLU A 339 0.46 15.55 3.26
C GLU A 339 -0.07 16.95 2.99
N MET A 340 -1.39 17.13 2.83
CA MET A 340 -1.99 18.45 2.62
C MET A 340 -1.67 19.40 3.79
N ASN A 341 -1.78 18.95 5.04
CA ASN A 341 -1.46 19.77 6.22
C ASN A 341 0.00 20.21 6.24
N HIS A 342 0.89 19.38 5.71
CA HIS A 342 2.30 19.71 5.55
C HIS A 342 2.51 20.73 4.42
N LEU A 343 1.87 20.53 3.27
CA LEU A 343 1.98 21.40 2.11
C LEU A 343 1.39 22.79 2.36
N ASP A 344 0.33 22.90 3.14
CA ASP A 344 -0.26 24.20 3.46
C ASP A 344 0.71 25.14 4.17
N LYS A 345 1.60 24.57 4.99
CA LYS A 345 2.66 25.32 5.67
C LYS A 345 3.82 25.68 4.74
N MET A 346 3.94 25.00 3.60
CA MET A 346 5.07 25.13 2.68
C MET A 346 4.74 25.94 1.44
N MET A 347 3.49 25.94 0.98
CA MET A 347 3.07 26.61 -0.25
C MET A 347 2.74 28.08 0.01
N GLY A 348 3.72 28.96 -0.21
CA GLY A 348 3.54 30.40 -0.36
C GLY A 348 3.16 30.83 -1.79
N ASN A 349 3.19 32.14 -2.05
CA ASN A 349 2.75 32.74 -3.32
C ASN A 349 3.58 32.29 -4.53
N GLU A 350 4.82 31.85 -4.33
CA GLU A 350 5.69 31.28 -5.36
C GLU A 350 5.16 29.97 -5.97
N PHE A 351 4.22 29.31 -5.30
CA PHE A 351 3.56 28.09 -5.76
C PHE A 351 2.20 28.33 -6.43
N VAL A 352 1.79 29.59 -6.60
CA VAL A 352 0.60 29.93 -7.37
C VAL A 352 0.82 29.55 -8.83
N LEU A 353 -0.16 28.85 -9.40
CA LEU A 353 -0.31 28.60 -10.81
C LEU A 353 -1.39 29.53 -11.33
N ASN A 354 -1.06 30.40 -12.28
CA ASN A 354 -2.08 31.09 -13.05
C ASN A 354 -2.67 30.14 -14.12
N ILE A 355 -3.79 30.55 -14.75
CA ILE A 355 -4.47 29.73 -15.76
C ILE A 355 -3.54 29.38 -16.93
N ASP A 356 -2.74 30.31 -17.43
CA ASP A 356 -1.82 30.04 -18.54
C ASP A 356 -0.75 28.98 -18.18
N GLN A 357 -0.16 29.07 -16.98
CA GLN A 357 0.78 28.08 -16.46
C GLN A 357 0.11 26.72 -16.30
N HIS A 358 -1.13 26.71 -15.82
CA HIS A 358 -1.94 25.49 -15.65
C HIS A 358 -2.23 24.82 -16.99
N ASP A 359 -2.70 25.57 -17.99
CA ASP A 359 -2.99 25.06 -19.35
C ASP A 359 -1.73 24.50 -20.01
N ARG A 360 -0.59 25.20 -19.86
CA ARG A 360 0.72 24.72 -20.33
C ARG A 360 1.12 23.42 -19.62
N LEU A 361 0.88 23.32 -18.33
CA LEU A 361 1.12 22.11 -17.53
C LEU A 361 0.26 20.95 -18.01
N GLU A 362 -1.04 21.15 -18.21
CA GLU A 362 -1.95 20.07 -18.65
C GLU A 362 -1.51 19.49 -20.00
N LYS A 363 -1.21 20.36 -20.97
CA LYS A 363 -0.65 19.96 -22.27
C LYS A 363 0.66 19.21 -22.12
N LEU A 364 1.59 19.74 -21.31
CA LEU A 364 2.90 19.12 -21.07
C LEU A 364 2.76 17.73 -20.47
N ILE A 365 1.97 17.56 -19.41
CA ILE A 365 1.78 16.29 -18.70
C ILE A 365 1.21 15.21 -19.64
N GLY A 366 0.28 15.57 -20.52
CA GLY A 366 -0.27 14.65 -21.52
C GLY A 366 0.79 14.04 -22.47
N THR A 367 1.89 14.76 -22.71
CA THR A 367 3.01 14.31 -23.57
C THR A 367 4.07 13.49 -22.83
N ILE A 368 4.11 13.53 -21.51
CA ILE A 368 5.11 12.79 -20.74
C ILE A 368 4.70 11.32 -20.72
N ARG A 369 5.61 10.46 -21.19
CA ARG A 369 5.55 9.01 -21.04
C ARG A 369 6.74 8.56 -20.21
N HIS A 370 6.51 7.54 -19.38
CA HIS A 370 7.60 6.83 -18.73
C HIS A 370 8.30 5.94 -19.78
N LYS A 371 9.63 5.87 -19.72
CA LYS A 371 10.42 4.88 -20.47
C LYS A 371 10.57 3.60 -19.67
#